data_AF-A0A523R0T3-F1
#
_entry.id   AF-A0A523R0T3-F1
#
_cell.length_a   1.000
_cell.length_b   1.000
_cell.length_c   1.000
_cell.angle_alpha   90.00
_cell.angle_beta   90.00
_cell.angle_gamma   90.00
#
_symmetry.space_group_name_H-M   'P 1'
#
loop_
_entity.id
_entity.type
_entity.pdbx_description
1 polymer ?
#
loop_
_entity_poly.entity_id
_entity_poly.type
_entity_poly.pdbx_seq_one_letter_code
_entity_poly.pdbx_strand_id
1 'polypeptide(L)'
;MKHKSIIIMLFLLVSSLLFGRQSSFSINREVTAFRDSGGPDDYGYTWKDSNEPGGPLFNWIDITSIGTPVHNYLSDDNNVGPFPMGFDFPYYWYLVNEFYVNSNGAISFSDPEVYVPQGSSGFFIPSTNQPNDLLIPQGADLSFEGDTAECYYYTNNVDSFIISYINVPAWEVGGPYGAHTFQLLLTREDSCIYFQYGKQEGPYCNNTYCAGIENVIGNVGLQVFYYTTPDSGYAVKFTPPDSTPYGALDIGIKDAISSGSKG
;
A
#
# COMPACT_ATOMS: atom_id res chain seq x y z
N MET A 1 -4.94 -81.03 3.81
CA MET A 1 -6.22 -80.54 3.26
C MET A 1 -6.90 -79.67 4.30
N LYS A 2 -7.31 -78.47 3.88
CA LYS A 2 -7.78 -77.33 4.70
C LYS A 2 -9.18 -77.57 5.27
N HIS A 3 -9.41 -77.20 6.54
CA HIS A 3 -10.66 -76.63 7.09
C HIS A 3 -10.34 -76.05 8.49
N LYS A 4 -10.07 -74.73 8.58
CA LYS A 4 -10.97 -73.64 9.03
C LYS A 4 -11.51 -73.84 10.47
N SER A 5 -10.77 -73.33 11.45
CA SER A 5 -11.28 -72.98 12.78
C SER A 5 -11.40 -71.46 12.87
N ILE A 6 -12.62 -70.99 13.10
CA ILE A 6 -12.98 -69.59 13.32
C ILE A 6 -12.67 -69.28 14.79
N ILE A 7 -11.72 -68.38 15.04
CA ILE A 7 -11.47 -67.81 16.37
C ILE A 7 -12.20 -66.47 16.42
N ILE A 8 -13.21 -66.38 17.29
CA ILE A 8 -13.90 -65.15 17.64
C ILE A 8 -13.00 -64.41 18.63
N MET A 9 -12.39 -63.31 18.20
CA MET A 9 -11.58 -62.46 19.06
C MET A 9 -12.39 -61.22 19.45
N LEU A 10 -12.80 -61.18 20.72
CA LEU A 10 -13.55 -60.12 21.35
C LEU A 10 -12.61 -58.91 21.56
N PHE A 11 -12.74 -57.86 20.75
CA PHE A 11 -12.03 -56.60 20.98
C PHE A 11 -12.84 -55.69 21.91
N LEU A 12 -12.33 -55.51 23.13
CA LEU A 12 -12.75 -54.45 24.05
C LEU A 12 -12.31 -53.10 23.46
N LEU A 13 -13.26 -52.30 22.98
CA LEU A 13 -13.06 -50.90 22.62
C LEU A 13 -12.93 -50.08 23.92
N VAL A 14 -11.70 -49.71 24.28
CA VAL A 14 -11.48 -48.63 25.23
C VAL A 14 -11.55 -47.31 24.43
N SER A 15 -12.70 -46.65 24.48
CA SER A 15 -12.84 -45.29 23.95
C SER A 15 -12.22 -44.30 24.92
N SER A 16 -11.00 -43.84 24.65
CA SER A 16 -10.48 -42.63 25.28
C SER A 16 -11.13 -41.42 24.60
N LEU A 17 -12.15 -40.86 25.23
CA LEU A 17 -12.64 -39.52 24.91
C LEU A 17 -11.57 -38.51 25.30
N LEU A 18 -10.66 -38.21 24.37
CA LEU A 18 -9.91 -36.95 24.39
C LEU A 18 -10.89 -35.87 23.94
N PHE A 19 -11.58 -35.24 24.89
CA PHE A 19 -12.16 -33.92 24.67
C PHE A 19 -11.00 -32.94 24.47
N GLY A 20 -10.49 -32.87 23.24
CA GLY A 20 -9.67 -31.76 22.79
C GLY A 20 -10.53 -30.51 22.87
N ARG A 21 -10.26 -29.66 23.85
CA ARG A 21 -10.78 -28.31 23.90
C ARG A 21 -10.23 -27.61 22.65
N GLN A 22 -11.02 -27.52 21.59
CA GLN A 22 -10.73 -26.59 20.51
C GLN A 22 -10.87 -25.21 21.13
N SER A 23 -9.73 -24.64 21.52
CA SER A 23 -9.61 -23.21 21.66
C SER A 23 -9.81 -22.67 20.25
N SER A 24 -11.03 -22.27 19.91
CA SER A 24 -11.24 -21.38 18.77
C SER A 24 -10.47 -20.10 19.10
N PHE A 25 -9.26 -19.98 18.55
CA PHE A 25 -8.60 -18.69 18.48
C PHE A 25 -9.41 -17.86 17.48
N SER A 26 -10.28 -16.99 17.99
CA SER A 26 -10.78 -15.88 17.20
C SER A 26 -9.58 -14.97 16.96
N ILE A 27 -9.01 -15.01 15.76
CA ILE A 27 -8.11 -13.95 15.31
C ILE A 27 -9.03 -12.74 15.10
N ASN A 28 -9.11 -11.88 16.11
CA ASN A 28 -9.66 -10.54 15.92
C ASN A 28 -8.63 -9.78 15.08
N ARG A 29 -8.72 -9.91 13.76
CA ARG A 29 -7.99 -9.01 12.86
C ARG A 29 -8.53 -7.61 13.14
N GLU A 30 -7.67 -6.68 13.55
CA GLU A 30 -8.06 -5.28 13.63
C GLU A 30 -8.34 -4.80 12.22
N VAL A 31 -9.61 -4.47 11.97
CA VAL A 31 -10.07 -3.92 10.70
C VAL A 31 -10.17 -2.41 10.88
N THR A 32 -9.33 -1.66 10.17
CA THR A 32 -9.47 -0.20 10.07
C THR A 32 -10.55 0.12 9.05
N ALA A 33 -11.45 1.05 9.39
CA ALA A 33 -12.61 1.37 8.57
C ALA A 33 -12.22 2.07 7.25
N PHE A 34 -12.94 1.75 6.19
CA PHE A 34 -12.81 2.33 4.84
C PHE A 34 -13.46 3.74 4.69
N ARG A 35 -13.97 4.31 5.79
CA ARG A 35 -14.74 5.56 5.79
C ARG A 35 -14.29 6.40 6.96
N ASP A 36 -13.18 7.10 6.79
CA ASP A 36 -12.55 7.81 7.87
C ASP A 36 -11.59 8.91 7.38
N SER A 37 -10.93 9.48 8.36
CA SER A 37 -9.74 10.31 8.23
C SER A 37 -8.71 9.86 9.26
N GLY A 38 -7.45 10.20 9.05
CA GLY A 38 -6.39 9.81 9.97
C GLY A 38 -5.23 10.78 10.02
N GLY A 39 -4.32 10.49 10.95
CA GLY A 39 -3.23 11.39 11.34
C GLY A 39 -3.67 12.47 12.35
N PRO A 40 -2.82 13.49 12.59
CA PRO A 40 -1.50 13.63 12.00
C PRO A 40 -0.54 12.51 12.42
N ASP A 41 0.35 12.07 11.52
CA ASP A 41 1.53 11.30 11.91
C ASP A 41 2.61 12.21 12.54
N ASP A 42 3.73 11.63 12.99
CA ASP A 42 4.80 12.38 13.67
C ASP A 42 5.48 13.45 12.79
N TYR A 43 5.34 13.36 11.46
CA TYR A 43 5.77 14.43 10.55
C TYR A 43 4.71 15.51 10.40
N GLY A 44 3.44 15.11 10.41
CA GLY A 44 2.27 15.97 10.31
C GLY A 44 1.38 15.68 9.10
N TYR A 45 1.61 14.59 8.36
CA TYR A 45 0.67 14.20 7.31
C TYR A 45 -0.67 13.85 7.96
N THR A 46 -1.76 14.27 7.32
CA THR A 46 -3.11 13.77 7.61
C THR A 46 -3.68 13.13 6.36
N TRP A 47 -4.66 12.25 6.49
CA TRP A 47 -5.43 11.74 5.36
C TRP A 47 -6.92 11.88 5.58
N LYS A 48 -7.66 12.04 4.48
CA LYS A 48 -9.13 12.05 4.47
C LYS A 48 -9.62 11.40 3.19
N ASP A 49 -10.71 10.65 3.31
CA ASP A 49 -11.33 10.03 2.15
C ASP A 49 -12.56 10.75 1.59
N SER A 50 -13.03 10.29 0.43
CA SER A 50 -14.12 10.90 -0.34
C SER A 50 -15.51 10.75 0.27
N ASN A 51 -15.68 9.90 1.29
CA ASN A 51 -16.95 9.78 2.03
C ASN A 51 -17.08 10.85 3.12
N GLU A 52 -15.97 11.45 3.55
CA GLU A 52 -15.97 12.45 4.60
C GLU A 52 -16.36 13.85 4.10
N PRO A 53 -17.00 14.68 4.95
CA PRO A 53 -17.26 16.08 4.63
C PRO A 53 -15.97 16.83 4.25
N GLY A 54 -15.99 17.41 3.05
CA GLY A 54 -14.82 18.10 2.48
C GLY A 54 -13.68 17.15 2.09
N GLY A 55 -13.96 15.87 1.90
CA GLY A 55 -13.04 14.88 1.33
C GLY A 55 -12.71 15.14 -0.15
N PRO A 56 -11.68 14.46 -0.68
CA PRO A 56 -11.37 14.51 -2.11
C PRO A 56 -12.54 13.97 -2.95
N LEU A 57 -12.58 14.38 -4.21
CA LEU A 57 -13.44 13.74 -5.21
C LEU A 57 -12.67 12.65 -5.93
N PHE A 58 -13.36 11.54 -6.22
CA PHE A 58 -12.88 10.62 -7.24
C PHE A 58 -12.91 11.30 -8.60
N ASN A 59 -11.75 11.36 -9.25
CA ASN A 59 -11.49 12.01 -10.53
C ASN A 59 -10.33 11.30 -11.25
N TRP A 60 -10.64 10.16 -11.86
CA TRP A 60 -9.66 9.35 -12.59
C TRP A 60 -9.01 10.14 -13.74
N ILE A 61 -7.68 10.16 -13.79
CA ILE A 61 -6.93 10.75 -14.91
C ILE A 61 -6.47 9.62 -15.83
N ASP A 62 -7.05 9.51 -17.02
CA ASP A 62 -6.64 8.50 -17.99
C ASP A 62 -5.28 8.87 -18.60
N ILE A 63 -4.26 8.07 -18.27
CA ILE A 63 -2.90 8.21 -18.78
C ILE A 63 -2.54 7.16 -19.83
N THR A 64 -3.46 6.30 -20.27
CA THR A 64 -3.15 5.19 -21.19
C THR A 64 -2.62 5.65 -22.55
N SER A 65 -2.98 6.86 -22.98
CA SER A 65 -2.53 7.45 -24.26
C SER A 65 -1.28 8.33 -24.16
N ILE A 66 -0.87 8.73 -22.95
CA ILE A 66 0.22 9.69 -22.71
C ILE A 66 1.32 9.15 -21.79
N GLY A 67 1.03 8.09 -21.04
CA GLY A 67 1.94 7.47 -20.09
C GLY A 67 2.91 6.49 -20.73
N THR A 68 3.96 6.18 -19.98
CA THR A 68 4.91 5.13 -20.31
C THR A 68 4.37 3.79 -19.79
N PRO A 69 4.19 2.78 -20.66
CA PRO A 69 3.76 1.45 -20.23
C PRO A 69 4.91 0.75 -19.49
N VAL A 70 4.62 0.21 -18.30
CA VAL A 70 5.57 -0.59 -17.51
C VAL A 70 5.12 -2.03 -17.28
N HIS A 71 3.85 -2.35 -17.56
CA HIS A 71 3.31 -3.71 -17.43
C HIS A 71 4.08 -4.79 -18.20
N ASN A 72 4.72 -4.44 -19.33
CA ASN A 72 5.56 -5.39 -20.08
C ASN A 72 6.80 -5.88 -19.32
N TYR A 73 7.14 -5.23 -18.22
CA TYR A 73 8.26 -5.59 -17.35
C TYR A 73 7.79 -6.10 -15.98
N LEU A 74 6.48 -6.07 -15.72
CA LEU A 74 5.90 -6.59 -14.49
C LEU A 74 5.48 -8.05 -14.69
N SER A 75 5.57 -8.82 -13.63
CA SER A 75 5.15 -10.22 -13.53
C SER A 75 4.55 -10.46 -12.15
N ASP A 76 4.47 -11.73 -11.75
CA ASP A 76 4.28 -12.07 -10.34
C ASP A 76 5.49 -11.62 -9.50
N ASP A 77 5.24 -11.06 -8.32
CA ASP A 77 6.23 -10.72 -7.28
C ASP A 77 7.53 -10.06 -7.78
N ASN A 78 7.41 -8.96 -8.53
CA ASN A 78 8.59 -8.28 -9.05
C ASN A 78 8.55 -6.74 -8.94
N ASN A 79 9.71 -6.15 -9.22
CA ASN A 79 9.93 -4.71 -9.18
C ASN A 79 10.64 -4.26 -10.45
N VAL A 80 10.32 -3.05 -10.90
CA VAL A 80 10.95 -2.43 -12.07
C VAL A 80 11.28 -0.97 -11.79
N GLY A 81 12.43 -0.51 -12.31
CA GLY A 81 12.94 0.83 -12.05
C GLY A 81 14.44 0.83 -11.68
N PRO A 82 14.95 1.94 -11.13
CA PRO A 82 14.20 3.16 -10.84
C PRO A 82 13.85 3.92 -12.13
N PHE A 83 12.72 4.62 -12.12
CA PHE A 83 12.36 5.57 -13.17
C PHE A 83 12.45 7.00 -12.63
N PRO A 84 12.91 7.97 -13.45
CA PRO A 84 12.96 9.36 -13.03
C PRO A 84 11.55 9.97 -12.97
N MET A 85 11.25 10.71 -11.90
CA MET A 85 10.05 11.56 -11.82
C MET A 85 10.24 12.86 -12.61
N GLY A 86 11.48 13.28 -12.86
CA GLY A 86 11.78 14.53 -13.57
C GLY A 86 11.59 15.80 -12.75
N PHE A 87 11.25 15.69 -11.45
CA PHE A 87 11.19 16.78 -10.48
C PHE A 87 11.42 16.25 -9.07
N ASP A 88 11.83 17.12 -8.14
CA ASP A 88 11.95 16.78 -6.72
C ASP A 88 10.61 16.95 -6.02
N PHE A 89 10.02 15.87 -5.50
CA PHE A 89 8.79 15.88 -4.70
C PHE A 89 9.10 15.91 -3.19
N PRO A 90 8.54 16.84 -2.39
CA PRO A 90 8.65 16.82 -0.95
C PRO A 90 7.86 15.66 -0.36
N TYR A 91 8.58 14.75 0.29
CA TYR A 91 8.00 13.59 0.97
C TYR A 91 8.66 13.46 2.33
N TYR A 92 7.86 13.61 3.39
CA TYR A 92 8.39 13.72 4.75
C TYR A 92 9.49 14.80 4.83
N TRP A 93 10.56 14.58 5.60
CA TRP A 93 11.66 15.55 5.77
C TRP A 93 12.65 15.63 4.60
N TYR A 94 12.37 14.96 3.48
CA TYR A 94 13.30 14.82 2.37
C TYR A 94 12.61 15.01 1.01
N LEU A 95 13.44 14.97 -0.04
CA LEU A 95 13.00 15.05 -1.43
C LEU A 95 13.20 13.69 -2.09
N VAL A 96 12.26 13.32 -2.95
CA VAL A 96 12.32 12.12 -3.79
C VAL A 96 12.17 12.52 -5.25
N ASN A 97 12.89 11.85 -6.15
CA ASN A 97 12.90 12.20 -7.58
C ASN A 97 13.00 11.01 -8.53
N GLU A 98 13.02 9.79 -7.99
CA GLU A 98 12.95 8.54 -8.71
C GLU A 98 12.09 7.54 -7.94
N PHE A 99 11.60 6.51 -8.62
CA PHE A 99 10.72 5.52 -8.02
C PHE A 99 10.90 4.13 -8.64
N TYR A 100 10.69 3.12 -7.82
CA TYR A 100 10.52 1.72 -8.21
C TYR A 100 9.03 1.38 -8.21
N VAL A 101 8.60 0.62 -9.22
CA VAL A 101 7.22 0.11 -9.34
C VAL A 101 7.21 -1.34 -8.91
N ASN A 102 6.28 -1.68 -8.02
CA ASN A 102 6.08 -3.04 -7.52
C ASN A 102 4.82 -3.66 -8.14
N SER A 103 4.90 -4.91 -8.59
CA SER A 103 3.73 -5.64 -9.16
C SER A 103 2.53 -5.65 -8.22
N ASN A 104 2.78 -5.62 -6.90
CA ASN A 104 1.76 -5.79 -5.88
C ASN A 104 1.16 -4.47 -5.39
N GLY A 105 1.15 -3.45 -6.25
CA GLY A 105 0.36 -2.24 -6.07
C GLY A 105 0.97 -1.20 -5.14
N ALA A 106 2.30 -1.18 -5.07
CA ALA A 106 3.10 -0.18 -4.34
C ALA A 106 4.12 0.51 -5.26
N ILE A 107 4.63 1.64 -4.80
CA ILE A 107 5.92 2.19 -5.27
C ILE A 107 6.83 2.43 -4.07
N SER A 108 8.15 2.38 -4.29
CA SER A 108 9.15 2.85 -3.33
C SER A 108 10.01 3.94 -3.96
N PHE A 109 10.44 4.91 -3.17
CA PHE A 109 11.37 5.94 -3.62
C PHE A 109 12.86 5.56 -3.43
N SER A 110 13.16 4.50 -2.69
CA SER A 110 14.55 4.13 -2.40
C SER A 110 14.87 2.63 -2.38
N ASP A 111 13.87 1.76 -2.19
CA ASP A 111 14.06 0.32 -2.11
C ASP A 111 13.71 -0.38 -3.44
N PRO A 112 14.67 -1.08 -4.09
CA PRO A 112 14.39 -1.85 -5.31
C PRO A 112 13.71 -3.20 -5.05
N GLU A 113 13.66 -3.68 -3.81
CA GLU A 113 13.17 -5.01 -3.44
C GLU A 113 11.86 -4.92 -2.64
N VAL A 114 10.89 -4.17 -3.17
CA VAL A 114 9.56 -4.06 -2.55
C VAL A 114 8.82 -5.39 -2.60
N TYR A 115 8.21 -5.78 -1.49
CA TYR A 115 7.29 -6.91 -1.38
C TYR A 115 6.10 -6.52 -0.49
N VAL A 116 4.91 -6.43 -1.07
CA VAL A 116 3.68 -6.05 -0.37
C VAL A 116 2.54 -6.92 -0.91
N PRO A 117 1.50 -7.25 -0.13
CA PRO A 117 1.50 -7.43 1.30
C PRO A 117 2.14 -8.78 1.66
N GLN A 118 2.70 -8.88 2.87
CA GLN A 118 3.43 -10.08 3.29
C GLN A 118 2.48 -11.17 3.83
N GLY A 119 2.14 -12.15 2.99
CA GLY A 119 1.48 -13.40 3.39
C GLY A 119 0.20 -13.22 4.22
N SER A 120 -0.19 -14.25 4.98
CA SER A 120 -1.46 -14.30 5.72
C SER A 120 -1.51 -13.44 6.99
N SER A 121 -0.38 -12.89 7.43
CA SER A 121 -0.27 -11.90 8.52
C SER A 121 -0.48 -10.46 8.06
N GLY A 122 -0.36 -10.25 6.74
CA GLY A 122 -0.40 -9.01 5.96
C GLY A 122 0.59 -7.93 6.39
N PHE A 123 0.47 -6.75 5.78
CA PHE A 123 1.47 -5.66 5.80
C PHE A 123 0.90 -4.40 6.45
N PHE A 124 1.40 -4.07 7.64
CA PHE A 124 1.00 -2.87 8.39
C PHE A 124 1.92 -1.70 8.07
N ILE A 125 1.36 -0.49 8.05
CA ILE A 125 2.07 0.76 7.78
C ILE A 125 1.76 1.75 8.92
N PRO A 126 2.75 2.42 9.50
CA PRO A 126 4.18 2.29 9.22
C PRO A 126 4.77 0.99 9.81
N SER A 127 5.85 0.49 9.22
CA SER A 127 6.63 -0.65 9.72
C SER A 127 8.12 -0.47 9.49
N THR A 128 8.94 -0.56 10.54
CA THR A 128 10.41 -0.48 10.42
C THR A 128 11.04 -1.72 9.76
N ASN A 129 10.24 -2.74 9.44
CA ASN A 129 10.71 -3.84 8.62
C ASN A 129 10.75 -3.37 7.17
N GLN A 130 11.89 -3.58 6.50
CA GLN A 130 12.02 -3.33 5.07
C GLN A 130 11.00 -4.17 4.27
N PRO A 131 10.59 -3.74 3.07
CA PRO A 131 10.98 -2.48 2.39
C PRO A 131 10.37 -1.24 3.04
N ASN A 132 10.97 -0.06 2.82
CA ASN A 132 10.48 1.23 3.32
C ASN A 132 10.41 2.29 2.21
N ASP A 133 10.07 3.54 2.60
CA ASP A 133 9.90 4.68 1.69
C ASP A 133 8.76 4.45 0.69
N LEU A 134 7.63 3.96 1.20
CA LEU A 134 6.57 3.37 0.41
C LEU A 134 5.36 4.30 0.23
N LEU A 135 4.82 4.29 -0.98
CA LEU A 135 3.43 4.67 -1.25
C LEU A 135 2.68 3.43 -1.72
N ILE A 136 1.68 3.03 -0.95
CA ILE A 136 0.91 1.80 -1.20
C ILE A 136 -0.54 2.21 -1.47
N PRO A 137 -0.91 2.52 -2.73
CA PRO A 137 -2.31 2.77 -3.06
C PRO A 137 -3.18 1.53 -2.88
N GLN A 138 -2.71 0.35 -3.26
CA GLN A 138 -3.46 -0.90 -3.07
C GLN A 138 -2.49 -2.08 -3.00
N GLY A 139 -1.94 -2.30 -1.81
CA GLY A 139 -1.10 -3.46 -1.54
C GLY A 139 -1.95 -4.71 -1.52
N ALA A 140 -1.80 -5.61 -2.49
CA ALA A 140 -2.41 -6.94 -2.50
C ALA A 140 -1.51 -7.93 -3.26
N ASP A 141 -1.72 -9.23 -3.07
CA ASP A 141 -1.06 -10.25 -3.90
C ASP A 141 -1.65 -10.16 -5.31
N LEU A 142 -0.97 -9.44 -6.21
CA LEU A 142 -1.44 -9.05 -7.54
C LEU A 142 -0.54 -9.67 -8.60
N SER A 143 -1.11 -9.97 -9.76
CA SER A 143 -0.35 -10.60 -10.83
C SER A 143 -0.49 -9.86 -12.15
N PHE A 144 0.65 -9.69 -12.82
CA PHE A 144 0.72 -9.27 -14.22
C PHE A 144 0.88 -10.47 -15.17
N GLU A 145 0.71 -11.70 -14.68
CA GLU A 145 0.66 -12.87 -15.55
C GLU A 145 -0.65 -12.89 -16.35
N GLY A 146 -0.55 -12.79 -17.68
CA GLY A 146 -1.69 -12.76 -18.60
C GLY A 146 -1.78 -11.46 -19.40
N ASP A 147 -2.92 -11.23 -20.07
CA ASP A 147 -3.06 -10.17 -21.08
C ASP A 147 -3.97 -8.99 -20.64
N THR A 148 -4.55 -9.01 -19.45
CA THR A 148 -5.55 -8.01 -19.01
C THR A 148 -5.00 -6.91 -18.12
N ALA A 149 -3.91 -7.18 -17.41
CA ALA A 149 -3.32 -6.25 -16.46
C ALA A 149 -2.49 -5.20 -17.17
N GLU A 150 -2.78 -3.92 -16.91
CA GLU A 150 -1.98 -2.83 -17.44
C GLU A 150 -1.46 -1.94 -16.30
N CYS A 151 -0.27 -1.41 -16.52
CA CYS A 151 0.37 -0.44 -15.64
C CYS A 151 1.07 0.61 -16.49
N TYR A 152 0.78 1.88 -16.20
CA TYR A 152 1.35 3.05 -16.85
C TYR A 152 1.77 4.05 -15.79
N TYR A 153 2.86 4.77 -16.03
CA TYR A 153 3.15 6.00 -15.30
C TYR A 153 3.23 7.19 -16.24
N TYR A 154 2.94 8.38 -15.74
CA TYR A 154 3.08 9.64 -16.43
C TYR A 154 3.72 10.66 -15.50
N THR A 155 4.62 11.47 -16.06
CA THR A 155 5.07 12.71 -15.44
C THR A 155 5.15 13.81 -16.48
N ASN A 156 4.87 15.05 -16.07
CA ASN A 156 5.16 16.23 -16.89
C ASN A 156 6.60 16.76 -16.71
N ASN A 157 7.43 16.11 -15.89
CA ASN A 157 8.80 16.52 -15.52
C ASN A 157 8.88 17.92 -14.88
N VAL A 158 7.81 18.36 -14.20
CA VAL A 158 7.74 19.68 -13.57
C VAL A 158 7.13 19.57 -12.18
N ASP A 159 5.91 19.05 -12.07
CA ASP A 159 5.13 19.12 -10.83
C ASP A 159 4.12 17.97 -10.63
N SER A 160 3.93 17.11 -11.63
CA SER A 160 2.86 16.11 -11.62
C SER A 160 3.43 14.74 -11.92
N PHE A 161 3.07 13.77 -11.08
CA PHE A 161 3.33 12.35 -11.30
C PHE A 161 2.06 11.54 -11.08
N ILE A 162 1.82 10.55 -11.93
CA ILE A 162 0.67 9.65 -11.88
C ILE A 162 1.16 8.23 -12.20
N ILE A 163 0.69 7.24 -11.46
CA ILE A 163 0.82 5.82 -11.84
C ILE A 163 -0.54 5.13 -11.72
N SER A 164 -0.92 4.40 -12.77
CA SER A 164 -2.19 3.70 -12.87
C SER A 164 -1.95 2.20 -13.01
N TYR A 165 -2.64 1.43 -12.17
CA TYR A 165 -2.82 -0.01 -12.29
C TYR A 165 -4.25 -0.24 -12.77
N ILE A 166 -4.42 -0.96 -13.88
CA ILE A 166 -5.70 -1.08 -14.58
C ILE A 166 -5.99 -2.56 -14.79
N ASN A 167 -7.17 -3.00 -14.35
CA ASN A 167 -7.64 -4.38 -14.46
C ASN A 167 -6.62 -5.44 -13.98
N VAL A 168 -5.88 -5.13 -12.91
CA VAL A 168 -4.86 -6.04 -12.38
C VAL A 168 -5.56 -7.10 -11.53
N PRO A 169 -5.49 -8.39 -11.88
CA PRO A 169 -6.09 -9.45 -11.10
C PRO A 169 -5.29 -9.72 -9.82
N ALA A 170 -5.96 -10.25 -8.82
CA ALA A 170 -5.29 -10.85 -7.67
C ALA A 170 -4.65 -12.19 -8.10
N TRP A 171 -3.48 -12.51 -7.55
CA TRP A 171 -2.92 -13.84 -7.65
C TRP A 171 -3.80 -14.83 -6.86
N GLU A 172 -4.09 -16.00 -7.41
CA GLU A 172 -4.88 -17.04 -6.73
C GLU A 172 -4.41 -18.43 -7.13
N VAL A 173 -4.63 -19.40 -6.23
CA VAL A 173 -4.35 -20.81 -6.53
C VAL A 173 -5.31 -21.29 -7.62
N GLY A 174 -4.77 -21.55 -8.82
CA GLY A 174 -5.55 -21.92 -10.00
C GLY A 174 -5.53 -20.86 -11.12
N GLY A 175 -4.88 -19.71 -10.87
CA GLY A 175 -4.64 -18.65 -11.84
C GLY A 175 -5.21 -17.31 -11.37
N PRO A 176 -4.71 -16.19 -11.92
CA PRO A 176 -5.16 -14.85 -11.52
C PRO A 176 -6.67 -14.67 -11.67
N TYR A 177 -7.29 -13.97 -10.71
CA TYR A 177 -8.74 -13.76 -10.64
C TYR A 177 -9.09 -12.32 -10.28
N GLY A 178 -10.25 -11.86 -10.75
CA GLY A 178 -10.71 -10.49 -10.50
C GLY A 178 -10.06 -9.46 -11.43
N ALA A 179 -10.31 -8.19 -11.13
CA ALA A 179 -9.77 -7.05 -11.85
C ALA A 179 -9.85 -5.81 -10.95
N HIS A 180 -8.69 -5.27 -10.60
CA HIS A 180 -8.55 -4.16 -9.67
C HIS A 180 -7.90 -2.97 -10.36
N THR A 181 -8.58 -1.83 -10.30
CA THR A 181 -8.13 -0.59 -10.95
C THR A 181 -7.91 0.50 -9.91
N PHE A 182 -6.70 1.02 -9.81
CA PHE A 182 -6.32 2.05 -8.84
C PHE A 182 -5.19 2.94 -9.37
N GLN A 183 -5.06 4.13 -8.80
CA GLN A 183 -4.15 5.17 -9.26
C GLN A 183 -3.55 5.92 -8.08
N LEU A 184 -2.26 6.24 -8.17
CA LEU A 184 -1.54 7.14 -7.30
C LEU A 184 -1.21 8.42 -8.06
N LEU A 185 -1.41 9.59 -7.43
CA LEU A 185 -1.02 10.89 -7.94
C LEU A 185 -0.21 11.67 -6.91
N LEU A 186 0.80 12.39 -7.38
CA LEU A 186 1.60 13.34 -6.60
C LEU A 186 1.51 14.73 -7.24
N THR A 187 1.18 15.73 -6.44
CA THR A 187 1.09 17.13 -6.87
C THR A 187 2.12 17.97 -6.12
N ARG A 188 3.13 18.48 -6.82
CA ARG A 188 4.26 19.20 -6.24
C ARG A 188 3.89 20.57 -5.65
N GLU A 189 2.86 21.21 -6.19
CA GLU A 189 2.40 22.54 -5.78
C GLU A 189 2.01 22.58 -4.30
N ASP A 190 1.27 21.57 -3.84
CA ASP A 190 0.77 21.43 -2.46
C ASP A 190 1.34 20.20 -1.73
N SER A 191 2.25 19.47 -2.38
CA SER A 191 2.88 18.23 -1.88
C SER A 191 1.88 17.18 -1.41
N CYS A 192 0.67 17.20 -1.99
CA CYS A 192 -0.39 16.26 -1.68
C CYS A 192 -0.22 14.96 -2.47
N ILE A 193 -0.74 13.89 -1.87
CA ILE A 193 -0.74 12.54 -2.41
C ILE A 193 -2.19 12.09 -2.53
N TYR A 194 -2.56 11.49 -3.65
CA TYR A 194 -3.90 11.01 -3.87
C TYR A 194 -3.87 9.54 -4.25
N PHE A 195 -4.71 8.74 -3.60
CA PHE A 195 -5.07 7.41 -4.06
C PHE A 195 -6.48 7.45 -4.63
N GLN A 196 -6.69 6.83 -5.79
CA GLN A 196 -7.99 6.76 -6.45
C GLN A 196 -8.29 5.33 -6.85
N TYR A 197 -9.53 4.90 -6.65
CA TYR A 197 -9.94 3.52 -6.83
C TYR A 197 -11.08 3.47 -7.84
N GLY A 198 -10.76 2.93 -9.01
CA GLY A 198 -11.71 2.65 -10.07
C GLY A 198 -12.49 1.36 -9.80
N LYS A 199 -12.81 0.63 -10.86
CA LYS A 199 -13.54 -0.64 -10.76
C LYS A 199 -12.75 -1.67 -9.94
N GLN A 200 -13.46 -2.34 -9.03
CA GLN A 200 -12.93 -3.42 -8.18
C GLN A 200 -13.80 -4.66 -8.37
N GLU A 201 -13.24 -5.75 -8.89
CA GLU A 201 -13.95 -7.00 -9.14
C GLU A 201 -13.20 -8.18 -8.56
N GLY A 202 -13.89 -9.04 -7.81
CA GLY A 202 -13.30 -10.22 -7.19
C GLY A 202 -12.68 -9.95 -5.82
N PRO A 203 -12.38 -11.01 -5.05
CA PRO A 203 -11.60 -10.92 -3.82
C PRO A 203 -10.10 -10.85 -4.15
N TYR A 204 -9.33 -10.41 -3.15
CA TYR A 204 -7.89 -10.61 -3.12
C TYR A 204 -7.54 -11.89 -2.35
N CYS A 205 -6.41 -12.51 -2.68
CA CYS A 205 -5.94 -13.70 -1.99
C CYS A 205 -5.86 -13.51 -0.47
N ASN A 206 -6.30 -14.52 0.28
CA ASN A 206 -6.25 -14.58 1.75
C ASN A 206 -6.86 -13.38 2.51
N ASN A 207 -7.66 -12.56 1.83
CA ASN A 207 -8.14 -11.27 2.31
C ASN A 207 -7.02 -10.41 2.90
N THR A 208 -5.84 -10.36 2.27
CA THR A 208 -4.69 -9.57 2.71
C THR A 208 -4.48 -8.41 1.77
N TYR A 209 -4.82 -7.21 2.24
CA TYR A 209 -4.61 -5.98 1.49
C TYR A 209 -4.51 -4.78 2.41
N CYS A 210 -3.75 -3.79 1.97
CA CYS A 210 -3.45 -2.59 2.73
C CYS A 210 -3.34 -1.37 1.80
N ALA A 211 -3.50 -0.18 2.37
CA ALA A 211 -3.09 1.07 1.73
C ALA A 211 -2.54 2.05 2.73
N GLY A 212 -1.52 2.80 2.35
CA GLY A 212 -0.89 3.78 3.23
C GLY A 212 0.40 4.36 2.68
N ILE A 213 1.04 5.18 3.50
CA ILE A 213 2.31 5.85 3.19
C ILE A 213 3.27 5.72 4.38
N GLU A 214 4.57 5.63 4.14
CA GLU A 214 5.59 5.67 5.20
C GLU A 214 6.93 6.22 4.75
N ASN A 215 7.67 6.77 5.70
CA ASN A 215 8.97 7.37 5.47
C ASN A 215 10.07 6.34 5.18
N VAL A 216 11.25 6.86 4.86
CA VAL A 216 12.46 6.12 4.46
C VAL A 216 12.97 5.07 5.46
N ILE A 217 12.51 5.11 6.72
CA ILE A 217 12.85 4.10 7.73
C ILE A 217 11.63 3.39 8.33
N GLY A 218 10.44 3.62 7.77
CA GLY A 218 9.20 2.94 8.15
C GLY A 218 8.73 3.19 9.59
N ASN A 219 9.17 4.26 10.24
CA ASN A 219 8.74 4.56 11.62
C ASN A 219 7.69 5.67 11.71
N VAL A 220 7.48 6.41 10.61
CA VAL A 220 6.45 7.44 10.50
C VAL A 220 5.66 7.18 9.23
N GLY A 221 4.35 7.15 9.35
CA GLY A 221 3.46 6.74 8.28
C GLY A 221 2.00 6.77 8.69
N LEU A 222 1.14 6.54 7.72
CA LEU A 222 -0.30 6.47 7.89
C LEU A 222 -0.86 5.27 7.16
N GLN A 223 -1.49 4.36 7.91
CA GLN A 223 -2.41 3.38 7.36
C GLN A 223 -3.74 4.06 7.02
N VAL A 224 -4.25 3.79 5.82
CA VAL A 224 -5.62 4.14 5.42
C VAL A 224 -6.55 2.99 5.77
N PHE A 225 -6.28 1.82 5.19
CA PHE A 225 -7.06 0.62 5.44
C PHE A 225 -6.20 -0.62 5.51
N TYR A 226 -6.77 -1.64 6.15
CA TYR A 226 -6.21 -2.97 6.23
C TYR A 226 -7.32 -4.01 6.31
N TYR A 227 -7.21 -5.09 5.55
CA TYR A 227 -8.24 -6.14 5.46
C TYR A 227 -9.65 -5.64 5.08
N THR A 228 -9.78 -4.44 4.48
CA THR A 228 -11.00 -3.98 3.80
C THR A 228 -10.73 -3.44 2.39
N THR A 229 -11.59 -3.79 1.43
CA THR A 229 -11.44 -3.42 0.01
C THR A 229 -12.12 -2.08 -0.23
N PRO A 230 -11.52 -1.19 -1.03
CA PRO A 230 -12.15 0.06 -1.39
C PRO A 230 -13.33 -0.11 -2.34
N ASP A 231 -14.39 0.68 -2.14
CA ASP A 231 -15.48 0.81 -3.10
C ASP A 231 -14.96 1.39 -4.42
N SER A 232 -15.63 1.05 -5.52
CA SER A 232 -15.38 1.70 -6.80
C SER A 232 -15.84 3.15 -6.78
N GLY A 233 -15.01 4.06 -7.31
CA GLY A 233 -15.28 5.50 -7.29
C GLY A 233 -14.89 6.18 -5.98
N TYR A 234 -13.94 5.61 -5.23
CA TYR A 234 -13.42 6.15 -3.98
C TYR A 234 -12.09 6.87 -4.16
N ALA A 235 -11.80 7.84 -3.29
CA ALA A 235 -10.52 8.53 -3.27
C ALA A 235 -10.04 8.85 -1.85
N VAL A 236 -8.72 8.93 -1.68
CA VAL A 236 -8.04 9.33 -0.45
C VAL A 236 -7.05 10.42 -0.78
N LYS A 237 -7.00 11.46 0.04
CA LYS A 237 -6.01 12.54 -0.04
C LYS A 237 -5.17 12.55 1.22
N PHE A 238 -3.86 12.49 1.06
CA PHE A 238 -2.90 12.83 2.11
C PHE A 238 -2.48 14.28 1.94
N THR A 239 -2.53 15.03 3.04
CA THR A 239 -2.16 16.45 3.10
C THR A 239 -0.97 16.59 4.03
N PRO A 240 0.18 17.12 3.56
CA PRO A 240 1.33 17.39 4.41
C PRO A 240 1.02 18.53 5.39
N PRO A 241 1.81 18.72 6.45
CA PRO A 241 1.69 19.90 7.30
C PRO A 241 2.05 21.17 6.51
N ASP A 242 1.41 22.30 6.82
CA ASP A 242 1.66 23.62 6.18
C ASP A 242 3.13 24.09 6.31
N SER A 243 3.90 23.48 7.21
CA SER A 243 5.33 23.68 7.38
C SER A 243 5.96 22.39 7.89
N THR A 244 7.10 21.99 7.34
CA THR A 244 7.96 21.04 8.03
C THR A 244 8.41 21.70 9.34
N PRO A 245 8.37 21.03 10.49
CA PRO A 245 8.92 21.59 11.74
C PRO A 245 10.43 21.92 11.66
N TYR A 246 11.08 21.65 10.54
CA TYR A 246 12.38 22.19 10.14
C TYR A 246 12.26 23.48 9.31
N GLY A 247 11.36 24.37 9.71
CA GLY A 247 11.78 25.77 9.77
C GLY A 247 12.98 25.80 10.71
N ALA A 248 14.19 25.81 10.14
CA ALA A 248 15.42 25.98 10.90
C ALA A 248 15.13 27.00 11.99
N LEU A 249 15.36 26.57 13.22
CA LEU A 249 15.38 27.36 14.42
C LEU A 249 16.36 28.52 14.15
N ASP A 250 15.86 29.56 13.49
CA ASP A 250 16.60 30.79 13.19
C ASP A 250 16.62 31.66 14.45
N ILE A 251 17.07 31.02 15.53
CA ILE A 251 17.55 31.67 16.74
C ILE A 251 18.93 32.28 16.45
N GLY A 252 19.58 31.90 15.35
CA GLY A 252 20.82 32.50 14.85
C GLY A 252 20.66 33.94 14.35
N ILE A 253 19.55 34.30 13.68
CA ILE A 253 19.34 35.68 13.24
C ILE A 253 18.78 36.55 14.37
N LYS A 254 17.94 36.07 15.29
CA LYS A 254 17.45 36.93 16.39
C LYS A 254 18.57 37.48 17.29
N ASP A 255 19.66 36.76 17.48
CA ASP A 255 20.85 37.28 18.18
C ASP A 255 21.74 38.16 17.30
N ALA A 256 21.75 37.95 15.97
CA ALA A 256 22.52 38.75 15.02
C ALA A 256 21.88 40.11 14.66
N ILE A 257 20.58 40.28 14.83
CA ILE A 257 19.86 41.57 14.68
C ILE A 257 19.53 42.26 16.00
N SER A 258 20.01 41.74 17.14
CA SER A 258 20.03 42.56 18.36
C SER A 258 20.96 43.75 18.15
N SER A 259 20.51 44.95 18.53
CA SER A 259 21.19 46.23 18.34
C SER A 259 22.46 46.35 19.20
N GLY A 260 23.47 45.54 18.89
CA GLY A 260 24.74 45.47 19.60
C GLY A 260 25.83 44.60 18.96
N SER A 261 25.56 43.86 17.87
CA SER A 261 26.60 43.05 17.22
C SER A 261 27.57 43.93 16.41
N LYS A 262 28.83 43.99 16.85
CA LYS A 262 29.93 44.56 16.08
C LYS A 262 30.50 43.49 15.16
N GLY A 263 29.97 43.44 13.93
CA GLY A 263 30.70 42.98 12.75
C GLY A 263 31.24 44.20 12.03
#